data_AF-A0A524LML9-F1
#
_entry.id   AF-A0A524LML9-F1
#
_cell.length_a   1.000
_cell.length_b   1.000
_cell.length_c   1.000
_cell.angle_alpha   90.00
_cell.angle_beta   90.00
_cell.angle_gamma   90.00
#
_symmetry.space_group_name_H-M   'P 1'
#
loop_
_entity.id
_entity.type
_entity.pdbx_description
1 polymer ?
#
loop_
_entity_poly.entity_id
_entity_poly.type
_entity_poly.pdbx_seq_one_letter_code
_entity_poly.pdbx_strand_id
1 'polypeptide(L)'
;MSNEFGTLPPKCKYWFDIIARHIETRGANPDDFDYHPTMRESNYVVRMCKEIADEMGMSIETIMKVERTAAGHVDYHRKFSLYCAELYERNH
;
A
#
# COMPACT_ATOMS: atom_id res chain seq x y z
N MET A 1 17.04 23.32 -8.38
CA MET A 1 16.93 21.85 -8.44
C MET A 1 15.45 21.53 -8.47
N SER A 2 14.94 21.22 -9.66
CA SER A 2 13.53 20.91 -9.89
C SER A 2 13.22 19.59 -9.21
N ASN A 3 12.16 19.55 -8.40
CA ASN A 3 11.73 18.35 -7.70
C ASN A 3 11.11 17.41 -8.75
N GLU A 4 11.90 16.51 -9.33
CA GLU A 4 11.51 15.63 -10.45
C GLU A 4 10.39 14.62 -10.10
N PHE A 5 9.89 14.67 -8.86
CA PHE A 5 8.88 13.74 -8.36
C PHE A 5 7.45 14.28 -8.33
N GLY A 6 7.24 15.59 -8.55
CA GLY A 6 5.92 16.21 -8.44
C GLY A 6 5.29 16.09 -7.04
N THR A 7 4.54 17.10 -6.61
CA THR A 7 3.74 16.96 -5.39
C THR A 7 2.64 15.93 -5.62
N LEU A 8 2.59 14.86 -4.81
CA LEU A 8 1.50 13.89 -4.86
C LEU A 8 0.15 14.56 -4.55
N PRO A 9 -0.95 14.19 -5.22
CA PRO A 9 -2.29 14.60 -4.81
C PRO A 9 -2.54 14.29 -3.33
N PRO A 10 -3.36 15.08 -2.59
CA PRO A 10 -3.52 14.90 -1.14
C PRO A 10 -3.89 13.47 -0.70
N LYS A 11 -4.81 12.81 -1.41
CA LYS A 11 -5.19 11.42 -1.13
C LYS A 11 -4.07 10.43 -1.44
N CYS A 12 -3.35 10.65 -2.54
CA CYS A 12 -2.17 9.85 -2.87
C CYS A 12 -1.08 10.00 -1.80
N LYS A 13 -0.87 11.20 -1.26
CA LYS A 13 0.06 11.42 -0.15
C LYS A 13 -0.35 10.64 1.10
N TYR A 14 -1.65 10.64 1.45
CA TYR A 14 -2.15 9.89 2.60
C TYR A 14 -1.84 8.39 2.50
N TRP A 15 -2.16 7.77 1.37
CA TRP A 15 -1.85 6.36 1.13
C TRP A 15 -0.35 6.09 1.12
N PHE A 16 0.43 7.00 0.53
CA PHE A 16 1.89 6.91 0.52
C PHE A 16 2.46 6.86 1.94
N ASP A 17 1.97 7.73 2.83
CA ASP A 17 2.45 7.79 4.22
C ASP A 17 2.18 6.47 4.98
N ILE A 18 1.01 5.83 4.75
CA ILE A 18 0.70 4.50 5.32
C ILE A 18 1.69 3.44 4.78
N ILE A 19 1.85 3.38 3.46
CA ILE A 19 2.71 2.38 2.79
C ILE A 19 4.17 2.54 3.24
N ALA A 20 4.67 3.78 3.24
CA ALA A 20 6.04 4.10 3.65
C ALA A 20 6.29 3.66 5.09
N ARG A 21 5.37 3.97 6.02
CA ARG A 21 5.50 3.57 7.42
C ARG A 21 5.60 2.04 7.57
N HIS A 22 4.73 1.26 6.94
CA HIS A 22 4.78 -0.21 7.02
C HIS A 22 6.09 -0.78 6.45
N ILE A 23 6.62 -0.15 5.39
CA ILE A 23 7.89 -0.55 4.80
C ILE A 23 9.08 -0.19 5.68
N GLU A 24 9.07 0.98 6.31
CA GLU A 24 10.13 1.41 7.24
C GLU A 24 10.15 0.54 8.51
N THR A 25 8.99 0.10 8.99
CA THR A 25 8.88 -0.69 10.22
C THR A 25 8.89 -2.21 9.99
N ARG A 26 8.99 -2.70 8.75
CA ARG A 26 8.99 -4.15 8.49
C ARG A 26 10.23 -4.80 9.13
N GLY A 27 10.02 -5.97 9.73
CA GLY A 27 11.00 -6.67 10.56
C GLY A 27 10.91 -6.29 12.04
N ALA A 28 10.04 -5.36 12.44
CA ALA A 28 9.76 -5.08 13.84
C ALA A 28 8.91 -6.18 14.50
N ASN A 29 8.05 -6.85 13.73
CA ASN A 29 7.33 -8.03 14.21
C ASN A 29 8.09 -9.31 13.81
N PRO A 30 8.16 -10.33 14.69
CA PRO A 30 8.86 -11.58 14.39
C PRO A 30 8.35 -12.31 13.14
N ASP A 31 7.08 -12.10 12.79
CA ASP A 31 6.38 -12.79 11.69
C ASP A 31 6.32 -11.94 10.40
N ASP A 32 6.92 -10.74 10.35
CA ASP A 32 6.73 -9.80 9.24
C ASP A 32 7.06 -10.42 7.88
N PHE A 33 8.12 -11.23 7.81
CA PHE A 33 8.58 -11.88 6.58
C PHE A 33 7.98 -13.27 6.35
N ASP A 34 7.24 -13.81 7.31
CA ASP A 34 6.52 -15.07 7.15
C ASP A 34 5.33 -14.86 6.21
N TYR A 35 4.99 -15.92 5.46
CA TYR A 35 3.82 -15.90 4.59
C TYR A 35 2.54 -16.04 5.41
N HIS A 36 1.59 -15.14 5.14
CA HIS A 36 0.24 -15.25 5.68
C HIS A 36 -0.45 -16.51 5.14
N PRO A 37 -1.07 -17.34 5.99
CA PRO A 37 -1.54 -18.68 5.63
C PRO A 37 -2.59 -18.69 4.51
N THR A 38 -3.37 -17.62 4.38
CA THR A 38 -4.46 -17.53 3.38
C THR A 38 -4.16 -16.60 2.21
N MET A 39 -3.42 -15.51 2.43
CA MET A 39 -3.22 -14.44 1.44
C MET A 39 -1.98 -14.67 0.57
N ARG A 40 -1.09 -15.58 1.00
CA ARG A 40 0.15 -15.93 0.30
C ARG A 40 1.07 -14.73 0.02
N GLU A 41 1.05 -13.74 0.90
CA GLU A 41 2.00 -12.61 0.94
C GLU A 41 2.62 -12.51 2.33
N SER A 42 3.72 -11.78 2.46
CA SER A 42 4.34 -11.52 3.76
C SER A 42 3.36 -10.82 4.73
N ASN A 43 3.40 -11.17 6.02
CA ASN A 43 2.47 -10.62 7.00
C ASN A 43 2.51 -9.08 7.09
N TYR A 44 3.67 -8.45 6.86
CA TYR A 44 3.75 -6.99 6.82
C TYR A 44 2.91 -6.39 5.66
N VAL A 45 2.90 -7.04 4.49
CA VAL A 45 2.09 -6.62 3.33
C VAL A 45 0.60 -6.77 3.65
N VAL A 46 0.23 -7.87 4.30
CA VAL A 46 -1.15 -8.13 4.70
C VAL A 46 -1.63 -7.09 5.72
N ARG A 47 -0.81 -6.74 6.72
CA ARG A 47 -1.12 -5.69 7.71
C ARG A 47 -1.28 -4.32 7.04
N MET A 48 -0.38 -3.98 6.13
CA MET A 48 -0.46 -2.75 5.36
C MET A 48 -1.73 -2.67 4.51
N CYS A 49 -2.04 -3.72 3.75
CA CYS A 49 -3.24 -3.77 2.90
C CYS A 49 -4.53 -3.77 3.72
N LYS A 50 -4.52 -4.41 4.89
CA LYS A 50 -5.65 -4.38 5.83
C LYS A 50 -5.94 -2.96 6.31
N GLU A 51 -4.91 -2.23 6.75
CA GLU A 51 -5.09 -0.86 7.22
C GLU A 51 -5.65 0.05 6.12
N ILE A 52 -5.11 -0.05 4.90
CA ILE A 52 -5.64 0.70 3.75
C ILE A 52 -7.10 0.31 3.46
N ALA A 53 -7.42 -0.98 3.54
CA ALA A 53 -8.79 -1.47 3.30
C ALA A 53 -9.79 -0.92 4.33
N ASP A 54 -9.41 -0.93 5.61
CA ASP A 54 -10.22 -0.39 6.71
C ASP A 54 -10.46 1.12 6.51
N GLU A 55 -9.43 1.89 6.15
CA GLU A 55 -9.52 3.34 5.86
C GLU A 55 -10.39 3.66 4.63
N MET A 56 -10.37 2.80 3.62
CA MET A 56 -11.18 2.98 2.41
C MET A 56 -12.61 2.42 2.53
N GLY A 57 -12.93 1.68 3.60
CA GLY A 57 -14.18 0.94 3.72
C GLY A 57 -14.34 -0.15 2.65
N MET A 58 -13.24 -0.82 2.27
CA MET A 58 -13.21 -1.83 1.21
C MET A 58 -12.73 -3.20 1.72
N SER A 59 -12.89 -4.24 0.90
CA SER A 59 -12.33 -5.56 1.20
C SER A 59 -10.80 -5.57 1.06
N ILE A 60 -10.11 -6.30 1.94
CA ILE A 60 -8.66 -6.49 1.85
C ILE A 60 -8.26 -7.14 0.52
N GLU A 61 -9.08 -8.04 -0.03
CA GLU A 61 -8.85 -8.69 -1.32
C GLU A 61 -8.80 -7.67 -2.47
N THR A 62 -9.60 -6.60 -2.40
CA THR A 62 -9.53 -5.49 -3.37
C THR A 62 -8.18 -4.80 -3.29
N ILE A 63 -7.72 -4.44 -2.09
CA ILE A 63 -6.46 -3.73 -1.90
C ILE A 63 -5.26 -4.61 -2.28
N MET A 64 -5.29 -5.90 -1.93
CA MET A 64 -4.26 -6.87 -2.29
C MET A 64 -4.13 -7.03 -3.82
N LYS A 65 -5.24 -6.95 -4.58
CA LYS A 65 -5.16 -6.95 -6.05
C LYS A 65 -4.43 -5.72 -6.55
N VAL A 66 -4.68 -4.55 -5.96
CA VAL A 66 -4.00 -3.31 -6.32
C VAL A 66 -2.52 -3.36 -5.94
N GLU A 67 -2.19 -3.86 -4.76
CA GLU A 67 -0.83 -4.06 -4.28
C GLU A 67 0.00 -4.88 -5.28
N ARG A 68 -0.54 -6.03 -5.73
CA ARG A 68 0.11 -6.91 -6.71
C ARG A 68 0.38 -6.23 -8.06
N THR A 69 -0.44 -5.25 -8.46
CA THR A 69 -0.17 -4.48 -9.69
C THR A 69 0.97 -3.47 -9.52
N ALA A 70 1.24 -3.04 -8.30
CA ALA A 70 2.37 -2.15 -7.99
C ALA A 70 3.65 -2.94 -7.69
N ALA A 71 3.54 -4.18 -7.21
CA ALA A 71 4.65 -5.03 -6.82
C ALA A 71 5.70 -5.21 -7.94
N GLY A 72 6.98 -5.17 -7.57
CA GLY A 72 8.10 -5.32 -8.51
C GLY A 72 8.51 -4.05 -9.25
N HIS A 73 7.78 -2.94 -9.09
CA HIS A 73 8.21 -1.64 -9.62
C HIS A 73 9.23 -0.95 -8.71
N VAL A 74 10.20 -0.26 -9.32
CA VAL A 74 11.23 0.54 -8.60
C VAL A 74 10.58 1.63 -7.73
N ASP A 75 9.47 2.19 -8.19
CA ASP A 75 8.68 3.22 -7.53
C ASP A 75 7.43 2.66 -6.83
N TYR A 76 7.51 1.43 -6.30
CA TYR A 76 6.43 0.69 -5.64
C TYR A 76 5.52 1.58 -4.77
N HIS A 77 6.09 2.30 -3.80
CA HIS A 77 5.34 3.14 -2.86
C HIS A 77 4.44 4.15 -3.58
N ARG A 78 5.00 4.82 -4.60
CA ARG A 78 4.33 5.88 -5.36
C ARG A 78 3.25 5.29 -6.25
N LYS A 79 3.51 4.17 -6.92
CA LYS A 79 2.50 3.52 -7.76
C LYS A 79 1.36 2.97 -6.94
N PHE A 80 1.67 2.30 -5.84
CA PHE A 80 0.64 1.73 -4.99
C PHE A 80 -0.24 2.83 -4.40
N SER A 81 0.35 3.94 -3.94
CA SER A 81 -0.42 5.08 -3.43
C SER A 81 -1.27 5.77 -4.50
N LEU A 82 -0.81 5.84 -5.75
CA LEU A 82 -1.60 6.35 -6.89
C LEU A 82 -2.79 5.44 -7.18
N TYR A 83 -2.58 4.13 -7.29
CA TYR A 83 -3.68 3.19 -7.56
C TYR A 83 -4.70 3.14 -6.42
N CYS A 84 -4.24 3.28 -5.16
CA CYS A 84 -5.10 3.46 -4.01
C CYS A 84 -5.98 4.72 -4.12
N ALA A 85 -5.41 5.85 -4.55
CA ALA A 85 -6.18 7.08 -4.76
C ALA A 85 -7.21 6.93 -5.88
N GLU A 86 -6.80 6.37 -7.03
CA GLU A 86 -7.71 6.11 -8.15
C GLU A 86 -8.85 5.15 -7.78
N LEU A 87 -8.55 4.11 -7.00
CA LEU A 87 -9.56 3.16 -6.53
C LEU A 87 -10.57 3.86 -5.61
N TYR A 88 -10.09 4.67 -4.67
CA TYR A 88 -10.94 5.38 -3.72
C TYR A 88 -11.90 6.34 -4.44
N GLU A 89 -11.39 7.14 -5.39
CA GLU A 89 -12.16 8.10 -6.19
C GLU A 89 -13.22 7.44 -7.09
N ARG A 90 -13.01 6.19 -7.51
CA ARG A 90 -14.02 5.47 -8.33
C ARG A 90 -15.19 4.94 -7.51
N ASN A 91 -15.06 4.87 -6.19
CA ASN A 91 -16.05 4.23 -5.30
C ASN A 91 -16.70 5.23 -4.32
N HIS A 92 -16.33 6.51 -4.35
CA HIS A 92 -16.85 7.59 -3.51
C HIS A 92 -17.05 8.86 -4.35
#